data_AF-A0A453J2P9-F1
#
_entry.id   AF-A0A453J2P9-F1
#
_cell.length_a   1.000
_cell.length_b   1.000
_cell.length_c   1.000
_cell.angle_alpha   90.00
_cell.angle_beta   90.00
_cell.angle_gamma   90.00
#
_symmetry.space_group_name_H-M   'P 1'
#
loop_
_entity.id
_entity.type
_entity.pdbx_description
1 polymer ?
#
loop_
_entity_poly.entity_id
_entity_poly.type
_entity_poly.pdbx_seq_one_letter_code
_entity_poly.pdbx_strand_id
1 'polypeptide(L)'
;GLHDQDVLNLIKADRYLAEVGVRIRFLSTEFFGGLCEPSRNLSAVCTMHANCCVGLRRKIADLTLILHDWRSFMSLRGPDKRSASWSVPRNCR
;
A
#
# COMPACT_ATOMS: atom_id res chain seq x y z
N GLY A 1 15.56 -1.81 -20.92
CA GLY A 1 15.95 -2.81 -19.90
C GLY A 1 14.69 -3.32 -19.23
N LEU A 2 14.74 -4.52 -18.65
CA LEU A 2 13.64 -5.02 -17.82
C LEU A 2 13.57 -4.22 -16.52
N HIS A 3 12.37 -3.90 -16.05
CA HIS A 3 12.22 -3.24 -14.74
C HIS A 3 12.11 -4.29 -13.63
N ASP A 4 12.24 -3.87 -12.38
CA ASP A 4 12.38 -4.78 -11.23
C ASP A 4 11.25 -5.82 -11.11
N GLN A 5 10.01 -5.45 -11.47
CA GLN A 5 8.87 -6.38 -11.41
C GLN A 5 8.94 -7.45 -12.51
N ASP A 6 9.43 -7.10 -13.70
CA ASP A 6 9.63 -8.04 -14.79
C ASP A 6 10.68 -9.08 -14.41
N VAL A 7 11.81 -8.61 -13.86
CA VAL A 7 12.88 -9.48 -13.38
C VAL A 7 12.36 -10.39 -12.28
N LEU A 8 11.64 -9.84 -11.29
CA LEU A 8 11.01 -10.65 -10.24
C LEU A 8 10.05 -11.69 -10.81
N ASN A 9 9.23 -11.34 -11.81
CA ASN A 9 8.30 -12.26 -12.42
C ASN A 9 8.97 -13.43 -13.14
N LEU A 10 10.16 -13.22 -13.71
CA LEU A 10 10.96 -14.26 -14.34
C LEU A 10 11.59 -15.20 -13.30
N ILE A 11 12.14 -14.64 -12.21
CA ILE A 11 12.94 -15.43 -11.25
C ILE A 11 12.13 -16.00 -10.09
N LYS A 12 10.92 -15.51 -9.81
CA LYS A 12 10.13 -15.92 -8.62
C LYS A 12 9.78 -17.42 -8.55
N ALA A 13 9.90 -18.14 -9.66
CA ALA A 13 9.67 -19.58 -9.75
C ALA A 13 10.97 -20.38 -9.98
N ASP A 14 12.13 -19.72 -9.95
CA ASP A 14 13.42 -20.37 -10.15
C ASP A 14 13.73 -21.33 -8.99
N ARG A 15 14.25 -22.51 -9.33
CA ARG A 15 14.65 -23.54 -8.35
C ARG A 15 15.69 -23.02 -7.37
N TYR A 16 16.56 -22.13 -7.80
CA TYR A 16 17.60 -21.53 -6.97
C TYR A 16 17.01 -20.84 -5.73
N LEU A 17 15.82 -20.22 -5.84
CA LEU A 17 15.15 -19.61 -4.69
C LEU A 17 14.83 -20.64 -3.60
N ALA A 18 14.42 -21.84 -3.97
CA ALA A 18 14.19 -22.93 -3.02
C ALA A 18 15.51 -23.45 -2.42
N GLU A 19 16.57 -23.52 -3.22
CA GLU A 19 17.90 -23.96 -2.78
C GLU A 19 18.52 -23.02 -1.73
N VAL A 20 18.29 -21.70 -1.87
CA VAL A 20 18.71 -20.71 -0.85
C VAL A 20 17.68 -20.50 0.27
N GLY A 21 16.59 -21.26 0.28
CA GLY A 21 15.57 -21.22 1.34
C GLY A 21 14.63 -20.00 1.29
N VAL A 22 14.56 -19.29 0.17
CA VAL A 22 13.65 -18.15 -0.03
C VAL A 22 12.22 -18.67 -0.25
N ARG A 23 11.27 -18.07 0.47
CA ARG A 23 9.83 -18.33 0.31
C ARG A 23 9.11 -17.07 -0.13
N ILE A 24 8.38 -17.16 -1.24
CA ILE A 24 7.58 -16.07 -1.78
C ILE A 24 6.12 -16.31 -1.41
N ARG A 25 5.44 -15.25 -0.94
CA ARG A 25 4.01 -15.25 -0.70
C ARG A 25 3.38 -14.01 -1.30
N PHE A 26 2.18 -14.17 -1.86
CA PHE A 26 1.34 -13.04 -2.20
C PHE A 26 0.65 -12.54 -0.92
N LEU A 27 0.58 -11.22 -0.78
CA LEU A 27 -0.08 -10.56 0.34
C LEU A 27 -1.48 -10.12 -0.11
N SER A 28 -2.48 -10.29 0.74
CA SER A 28 -3.86 -9.91 0.43
C SER A 28 -4.00 -8.39 0.35
N THR A 29 -4.60 -7.88 -0.73
CA THR A 29 -4.91 -6.46 -0.92
C THR A 29 -5.96 -5.93 0.05
N GLU A 30 -6.55 -6.80 0.87
CA GLU A 30 -7.37 -6.41 2.02
C GLU A 30 -6.55 -5.65 3.08
N PHE A 31 -5.33 -6.13 3.37
CA PHE A 31 -4.44 -5.57 4.40
C PHE A 31 -3.39 -4.59 3.81
N PHE A 32 -3.23 -4.59 2.49
CA PHE A 32 -2.22 -3.80 1.78
C PHE A 32 -2.91 -2.89 0.75
N GLY A 33 -2.75 -1.57 0.93
CA GLY A 33 -3.21 -0.55 -0.01
C GLY A 33 -2.07 0.31 -0.53
N GLY A 34 -2.36 1.23 -1.45
CA GLY A 34 -1.38 2.20 -1.95
C GLY A 34 -1.99 3.56 -2.24
N LEU A 35 -1.16 4.57 -2.49
CA LEU A 35 -1.64 5.89 -2.89
C LEU A 35 -2.42 5.85 -4.21
N CYS A 36 -1.99 5.06 -5.19
CA CYS A 36 -2.67 4.96 -6.48
C CYS A 36 -3.80 3.93 -6.49
N GLU A 37 -3.83 3.04 -5.49
CA GLU A 37 -4.89 2.05 -5.29
C GLU A 37 -5.26 2.00 -3.80
N PRO A 38 -5.94 3.04 -3.26
CA PRO A 38 -6.28 3.07 -1.85
C PRO A 38 -7.28 1.96 -1.53
N SER A 39 -7.02 1.19 -0.48
CA SER A 39 -7.96 0.16 -0.04
C SER A 39 -9.24 0.79 0.51
N ARG A 40 -10.38 0.15 0.24
CA ARG A 40 -11.70 0.64 0.64
C ARG A 40 -12.02 0.37 2.11
N ASN A 41 -11.24 -0.48 2.77
CA ASN A 41 -11.49 -0.89 4.14
C ASN A 41 -10.41 -0.38 5.09
N LEU A 42 -10.63 0.83 5.62
CA LEU A 42 -9.75 1.44 6.62
C LEU A 42 -9.60 0.53 7.85
N SER A 43 -10.60 -0.27 8.20
CA SER A 43 -10.54 -1.15 9.39
C SER A 43 -9.58 -2.33 9.21
N ALA A 44 -9.24 -2.72 7.99
CA ALA A 44 -8.41 -3.89 7.70
C ALA A 44 -6.99 -3.54 7.25
N VAL A 45 -6.80 -2.40 6.59
CA VAL A 45 -5.49 -1.99 6.07
C VAL A 45 -4.46 -1.89 7.20
N CYS A 46 -3.34 -2.56 7.00
CA CYS A 46 -2.18 -2.51 7.89
C CYS A 46 -0.99 -1.79 7.25
N THR A 47 -0.88 -1.82 5.92
CA THR A 47 0.24 -1.22 5.19
C THR A 47 -0.25 -0.38 4.01
N MET A 48 0.28 0.85 3.89
CA MET A 48 0.02 1.76 2.77
C MET A 48 1.30 2.06 1.99
N HIS A 49 1.30 1.79 0.69
CA HIS A 49 2.44 2.03 -0.20
C HIS A 49 2.37 3.40 -0.89
N ALA A 50 3.52 4.07 -1.02
CA ALA A 50 3.70 5.30 -1.79
C ALA A 50 4.65 5.10 -2.98
N ASN A 51 4.79 3.86 -3.46
CA ASN A 51 5.73 3.46 -4.50
C ASN A 51 5.38 4.04 -5.88
N CYS A 52 4.09 4.12 -6.22
CA CYS A 52 3.60 4.70 -7.47
C CYS A 52 3.78 6.22 -7.55
N CYS A 53 4.20 6.86 -6.46
CA CYS A 53 4.40 8.30 -6.39
C CYS A 53 5.80 8.71 -6.82
N VAL A 54 5.92 9.72 -7.68
CA VAL A 54 7.21 10.31 -8.03
C VAL A 54 7.42 11.63 -7.29
N GLY A 55 8.60 11.79 -6.69
CA GLY A 55 9.00 13.01 -5.97
C GLY A 55 8.75 12.95 -4.47
N LEU A 56 9.80 13.24 -3.69
CA LEU A 56 9.79 13.13 -2.22
C LEU A 56 8.76 14.05 -1.56
N ARG A 57 8.65 15.31 -2.01
CA ARG A 57 7.69 16.27 -1.43
C ARG A 57 6.25 15.81 -1.58
N ARG A 58 5.87 15.25 -2.74
CA ARG A 58 4.52 14.72 -3.00
C ARG A 58 4.25 13.50 -2.13
N LYS A 59 5.22 12.58 -2.02
CA LYS A 59 5.16 11.42 -1.10
C LYS A 59 4.88 11.86 0.33
N ILE A 60 5.68 12.78 0.87
CA ILE A 60 5.54 13.24 2.26
C ILE A 60 4.17 13.90 2.48
N ALA A 61 3.69 14.71 1.53
CA ALA A 61 2.39 15.36 1.63
C ALA A 61 1.25 14.36 1.74
N ASP A 62 1.18 13.37 0.83
CA ASP A 62 0.10 12.37 0.86
C ASP A 62 0.28 11.35 2.00
N LEU A 63 1.50 11.01 2.42
CA LEU A 63 1.73 10.19 3.64
C LEU A 63 1.25 10.90 4.91
N THR A 64 1.40 12.22 4.97
CA THR A 64 0.89 13.01 6.09
C THR A 64 -0.64 12.99 6.12
N LEU A 65 -1.29 13.04 4.95
CA LEU A 65 -2.75 12.89 4.84
C LEU A 65 -3.23 11.49 5.25
N ILE A 66 -2.54 10.43 4.82
CA ILE A 66 -2.83 9.05 5.28
C ILE A 66 -2.82 8.98 6.81
N LEU A 67 -1.78 9.51 7.45
CA LEU A 67 -1.66 9.50 8.91
C LEU A 67 -2.76 10.30 9.59
N HIS A 68 -3.17 11.43 9.00
CA HIS A 68 -4.29 12.21 9.49
C HIS A 68 -5.61 11.42 9.39
N ASP A 69 -5.94 10.89 8.21
CA ASP A 69 -7.15 10.10 7.98
C ASP A 69 -7.22 8.89 8.92
N TRP A 70 -6.09 8.20 9.13
CA TRP A 70 -5.99 7.10 10.07
C TRP A 70 -6.30 7.51 11.51
N ARG A 71 -5.73 8.62 11.98
CA ARG A 71 -6.00 9.15 13.34
C ARG A 71 -7.46 9.55 13.49
N SER A 72 -8.03 10.23 12.49
CA SER A 72 -9.46 10.58 12.47
C SER A 72 -10.32 9.33 12.53
N PHE A 73 -10.07 8.34 11.67
CA PHE A 73 -10.77 7.06 11.68
C PHE A 73 -10.71 6.35 13.04
N MET A 74 -9.55 6.34 13.69
CA MET A 74 -9.37 5.72 15.01
C MET A 74 -10.16 6.42 16.11
N SER A 75 -10.48 7.71 15.95
CA SER A 75 -11.32 8.48 16.89
C SER A 75 -12.84 8.28 16.69
N LEU A 76 -13.26 7.71 15.55
CA LEU A 76 -14.67 7.52 15.22
C LEU A 76 -15.31 6.35 15.98
N ARG A 77 -16.63 6.44 16.22
CA ARG A 77 -17.45 5.35 16.76
C ARG A 77 -17.91 4.42 15.64
N GLY A 78 -18.32 3.19 16.00
CA GLY A 78 -18.63 2.12 15.04
C GLY A 78 -19.51 2.50 13.82
N PRO A 79 -20.61 3.25 13.98
CA PRO A 79 -21.44 3.69 12.85
C PRO A 79 -20.70 4.63 11.90
N ASP A 80 -19.94 5.58 12.44
CA ASP A 80 -19.23 6.61 11.68
C ASP A 80 -18.01 6.03 10.94
N LYS A 81 -17.45 4.92 11.44
CA LYS A 81 -16.36 4.21 10.75
C LYS A 81 -16.76 3.69 9.37
N ARG A 82 -18.05 3.47 9.11
CA ARG A 82 -18.55 2.97 7.82
C ARG A 82 -18.50 4.02 6.71
N SER A 83 -18.52 5.31 7.06
CA SER A 83 -18.45 6.42 6.11
C SER A 83 -17.04 6.98 5.95
N ALA A 84 -16.08 6.51 6.75
CA ALA A 84 -14.69 6.92 6.65
C ALA A 84 -14.04 6.41 5.36
N SER A 85 -13.25 7.27 4.73
CA SER A 85 -12.51 6.97 3.51
C SER A 85 -11.18 7.69 3.50
N TRP A 86 -10.27 7.27 2.63
CA TRP A 86 -9.00 7.95 2.44
C TRP A 86 -9.21 9.24 1.64
N SER A 87 -8.55 10.31 2.07
CA SER A 87 -8.47 11.59 1.37
C SER A 87 -7.41 11.57 0.25
N VAL A 88 -6.60 10.50 0.18
CA VAL A 88 -5.51 10.32 -0.78
C VAL A 88 -5.95 9.49 -2.01
N PRO A 89 -5.28 9.65 -3.16
CA PRO A 89 -4.17 10.58 -3.42
C PRO A 89 -4.65 12.00 -3.71
N ARG A 90 -3.89 13.01 -3.29
CA ARG A 90 -4.13 14.42 -3.67
C ARG A 90 -3.00 14.98 -4.53
N ASN A 91 -1.77 14.71 -4.14
CA ASN A 91 -0.57 15.26 -4.77
C ASN A 91 0.14 14.25 -5.68
N CYS A 92 -0.13 12.97 -5.43
CA CYS A 92 0.37 11.84 -6.19
C CYS A 92 -0.52 11.59 -7.42
N ARG A 93 -0.12 12.14 -8.57
CA ARG A 93 -0.77 11.93 -9.88
C ARG A 93 0.30 11.64 -10.93
#